data_AF-A3DMI8-F1
#
_entry.id   AF-A3DMI8-F1
#
_cell.length_a   1.000
_cell.length_b   1.000
_cell.length_c   1.000
_cell.angle_alpha   90.00
_cell.angle_beta   90.00
_cell.angle_gamma   90.00
#
_symmetry.space_group_name_H-M   'P 1'
#
loop_
_entity.id
_entity.type
_entity.pdbx_description
1 polymer ?
#
loop_
_entity_poly.entity_id
_entity_poly.type
_entity_poly.pdbx_seq_one_letter_code
_entity_poly.pdbx_strand_id
1 'polypeptide(L)'
;MFEKILYSRKMLSLLLFILYIDIAYVTAVFNRDVLIYGTITSVIILGYLAYYSHNHRSAKEVLALTVFTSLALILGLITGIIFGGYNNIGASIYALTMTISILLILYFVNRIYKI
;
A
#
# COMPACT_ATOMS: atom_id res chain seq x y z
N MET A 1 -12.80 -2.22 24.43
CA MET A 1 -13.65 -2.66 23.29
C MET A 1 -13.12 -2.13 21.95
N PHE A 2 -12.76 -0.84 21.86
CA PHE A 2 -12.14 -0.24 20.66
C PHE A 2 -10.84 -0.91 20.22
N GLU A 3 -9.94 -1.26 21.16
CA GLU A 3 -8.69 -1.97 20.83
C GLU A 3 -8.93 -3.28 20.07
N LYS A 4 -9.93 -4.08 20.48
CA LYS A 4 -10.27 -5.34 19.78
C LYS A 4 -10.74 -5.14 18.34
N ILE A 5 -11.36 -3.99 18.03
CA ILE A 5 -11.84 -3.66 16.68
C ILE A 5 -10.68 -3.16 15.82
N LEU A 6 -9.86 -2.25 16.38
CA LEU A 6 -8.65 -1.74 15.76
C LEU A 6 -7.74 -2.90 15.34
N TYR A 7 -7.39 -3.81 16.24
CA TYR A 7 -6.48 -4.91 15.93
C TYR A 7 -7.14 -6.15 15.28
N SER A 8 -8.36 -6.02 14.73
CA SER A 8 -9.03 -7.17 14.11
C SER A 8 -8.50 -7.45 12.70
N ARG A 9 -8.39 -8.75 12.34
CA ARG A 9 -8.05 -9.17 10.96
C ARG A 9 -9.01 -8.57 9.92
N LYS A 10 -10.27 -8.36 10.28
CA LYS A 10 -11.30 -7.74 9.42
C LYS A 10 -10.96 -6.29 9.08
N MET A 11 -10.53 -5.51 10.08
CA MET A 11 -10.09 -4.13 9.89
C MET A 11 -8.87 -4.05 8.99
N LEU A 12 -7.92 -4.96 9.18
CA LEU A 12 -6.70 -5.03 8.40
C LEU A 12 -6.99 -5.35 6.92
N SER A 13 -7.85 -6.33 6.65
CA SER A 13 -8.31 -6.63 5.28
C SER A 13 -9.05 -5.45 4.65
N LEU A 14 -9.89 -4.74 5.41
CA LEU A 14 -10.59 -3.55 4.92
C LEU A 14 -9.61 -2.43 4.54
N LEU A 15 -8.61 -2.17 5.39
CA LEU A 15 -7.60 -1.14 5.12
C LEU A 15 -6.74 -1.47 3.90
N LEU A 16 -6.35 -2.74 3.73
CA LEU A 16 -5.65 -3.18 2.53
C LEU A 16 -6.50 -3.01 1.27
N PHE A 17 -7.80 -3.28 1.37
CA PHE A 17 -8.73 -3.09 0.26
C PHE A 17 -8.92 -1.61 -0.09
N ILE A 18 -9.04 -0.74 0.92
CA ILE A 18 -9.13 0.71 0.70
C ILE A 18 -7.82 1.23 0.08
N LEU A 19 -6.66 0.78 0.56
CA LEU A 19 -5.36 1.14 0.00
C LEU A 19 -5.25 0.73 -1.48
N TYR A 20 -5.71 -0.46 -1.83
CA TYR A 20 -5.79 -0.91 -3.22
C TYR A 20 -6.65 0.03 -4.09
N ILE A 21 -7.86 0.38 -3.63
CA ILE A 21 -8.76 1.29 -4.35
C ILE A 21 -8.15 2.68 -4.51
N ASP A 22 -7.57 3.22 -3.42
CA ASP A 22 -6.95 4.54 -3.40
C ASP A 22 -5.85 4.64 -4.46
N ILE A 23 -4.91 3.69 -4.46
CA ILE A 23 -3.81 3.67 -5.43
C ILE A 23 -4.30 3.45 -6.86
N ALA A 24 -5.30 2.59 -7.06
CA ALA A 24 -5.91 2.39 -8.38
C ALA A 24 -6.53 3.69 -8.89
N TYR A 25 -7.27 4.41 -8.05
CA TYR A 25 -7.90 5.67 -8.40
C TYR A 25 -6.88 6.77 -8.69
N VAL A 26 -5.86 6.91 -7.84
CA VAL A 26 -4.77 7.87 -8.03
C VAL A 26 -4.08 7.66 -9.37
N THR A 27 -3.81 6.41 -9.71
CA THR A 27 -3.10 6.06 -10.95
C THR A 27 -4.01 6.18 -12.18
N ALA A 28 -5.31 5.90 -12.04
CA ALA A 28 -6.26 6.00 -13.15
C ALA A 28 -6.56 7.44 -13.57
N VAL A 29 -6.78 8.35 -12.61
CA VAL A 29 -7.18 9.74 -12.90
C VAL A 29 -5.97 10.66 -13.05
N PHE A 30 -4.93 10.45 -12.23
CA PHE A 30 -3.65 11.13 -12.27
C PHE A 30 -3.71 12.66 -12.51
N ASN A 31 -4.38 13.36 -11.61
CA ASN A 31 -4.38 14.83 -11.56
C ASN A 31 -3.85 15.32 -10.20
N ARG A 32 -3.58 16.62 -10.09
CA ARG A 32 -2.95 17.22 -8.91
C ARG A 32 -3.74 16.97 -7.62
N ASP A 33 -5.05 17.19 -7.65
CA ASP A 33 -5.87 17.09 -6.43
C ASP A 33 -5.94 15.64 -5.95
N VAL A 34 -6.15 14.70 -6.88
CA VAL A 34 -6.18 13.28 -6.59
C VAL A 34 -4.83 12.80 -6.04
N LEU A 35 -3.70 13.28 -6.60
CA LEU A 35 -2.37 12.94 -6.08
C LEU A 35 -2.18 13.42 -4.64
N ILE A 36 -2.62 14.64 -4.31
CA ILE A 36 -2.50 15.20 -2.96
C ILE A 36 -3.35 14.40 -1.97
N TYR A 37 -4.65 14.27 -2.24
CA TYR A 37 -5.57 13.61 -1.30
C TYR A 37 -5.33 12.10 -1.21
N GLY A 38 -4.96 11.46 -2.31
CA GLY A 38 -4.57 10.05 -2.33
C GLY A 38 -3.28 9.82 -1.53
N THR A 39 -2.27 10.69 -1.67
CA THR A 39 -1.04 10.58 -0.86
C THR A 39 -1.34 10.70 0.63
N ILE A 40 -2.17 11.67 1.04
CA ILE A 40 -2.57 11.84 2.44
C ILE A 40 -3.28 10.58 2.95
N THR A 41 -4.23 10.04 2.17
CA THR A 41 -4.99 8.83 2.51
C THR A 41 -4.06 7.62 2.67
N SER A 42 -3.20 7.39 1.70
CA SER A 42 -2.19 6.34 1.72
C SER A 42 -1.25 6.47 2.92
N VAL A 43 -0.79 7.67 3.28
CA VAL A 43 0.06 7.90 4.47
C VAL A 43 -0.68 7.54 5.76
N ILE A 44 -1.95 7.91 5.91
CA ILE A 44 -2.76 7.57 7.09
C ILE A 44 -2.90 6.04 7.21
N ILE A 45 -3.24 5.36 6.11
CA ILE A 45 -3.40 3.90 6.11
C ILE A 45 -2.06 3.21 6.41
N LEU A 46 -0.98 3.60 5.75
CA LEU A 46 0.35 3.03 5.97
C LEU A 46 0.86 3.29 7.40
N GLY A 47 0.61 4.48 7.95
CA GLY A 47 0.92 4.81 9.34
C GLY A 47 0.17 3.90 10.32
N TYR A 48 -1.10 3.61 10.03
CA TYR A 48 -1.85 2.62 10.79
C TYR A 48 -1.27 1.21 10.71
N LEU A 49 -0.95 0.73 9.50
CA LEU A 49 -0.36 -0.60 9.30
C LEU A 49 1.02 -0.71 9.97
N ALA A 50 1.83 0.34 9.95
CA ALA A 50 3.09 0.41 10.66
C ALA A 50 2.90 0.34 12.18
N TYR A 51 1.93 1.08 12.72
CA TYR A 51 1.58 1.01 14.15
C TYR A 51 1.06 -0.38 14.55
N TYR A 52 0.23 -0.99 13.71
CA TYR A 52 -0.23 -2.37 13.89
C TYR A 52 0.96 -3.35 13.93
N SER A 53 1.87 -3.21 12.97
CA SER A 53 3.07 -4.04 12.85
C SER A 53 4.00 -3.89 14.05
N HIS A 54 4.16 -2.68 14.59
CA HIS A 54 5.00 -2.45 15.76
C HIS A 54 4.46 -3.15 17.02
N ASN A 55 3.13 -3.15 17.19
CA ASN A 55 2.48 -3.77 18.34
C ASN A 55 2.47 -5.31 18.27
N HIS A 56 2.63 -5.91 17.08
CA HIS A 56 2.70 -7.35 16.89
C HIS A 56 4.17 -7.80 16.84
N ARG A 57 4.62 -8.58 17.84
CA ARG A 57 6.03 -8.99 17.96
C ARG A 57 6.46 -10.15 17.05
N SER A 58 5.53 -10.81 16.36
CA SER A 58 5.87 -11.95 15.51
C SER A 58 6.44 -11.49 14.18
N ALA A 59 7.73 -11.76 13.93
CA ALA A 59 8.39 -11.46 12.65
C ALA A 59 7.63 -12.02 11.44
N LYS A 60 6.97 -13.18 11.59
CA LYS A 60 6.15 -13.79 10.52
C LYS A 60 4.92 -12.96 10.19
N GLU A 61 4.26 -12.37 11.19
CA GLU A 61 3.07 -11.54 10.98
C GLU A 61 3.43 -10.20 10.34
N VAL A 62 4.52 -9.58 10.80
CA VAL A 62 5.06 -8.35 10.22
C VAL A 62 5.42 -8.55 8.75
N LEU A 63 6.08 -9.66 8.42
CA LEU A 63 6.44 -9.98 7.05
C LEU A 63 5.21 -10.25 6.19
N ALA A 64 4.26 -11.04 6.68
CA ALA A 64 3.00 -11.29 5.96
C ALA A 64 2.26 -9.98 5.67
N LEU A 65 2.14 -9.09 6.66
CA LEU A 65 1.51 -7.78 6.49
C LEU A 65 2.24 -6.93 5.44
N THR A 66 3.57 -6.91 5.46
CA THR A 66 4.39 -6.17 4.49
C THR A 66 4.17 -6.69 3.06
N VAL A 67 4.12 -8.02 2.90
CA VAL A 67 3.84 -8.67 1.61
C VAL A 67 2.44 -8.33 1.11
N PHE A 68 1.41 -8.47 1.96
CA PHE A 68 0.03 -8.13 1.56
C PHE A 68 -0.15 -6.65 1.22
N THR A 69 0.51 -5.76 1.97
CA THR A 69 0.52 -4.32 1.67
C THR A 69 1.15 -4.07 0.30
N SER A 70 2.30 -4.69 0.03
CA SER A 70 3.01 -4.56 -1.24
C SER A 70 2.18 -5.08 -2.42
N LEU A 71 1.51 -6.22 -2.25
CA LEU A 71 0.60 -6.78 -3.26
C LEU A 71 -0.58 -5.84 -3.53
N ALA A 72 -1.19 -5.28 -2.48
CA ALA A 72 -2.30 -4.32 -2.63
C ALA A 72 -1.87 -3.08 -3.42
N LEU A 73 -0.70 -2.52 -3.11
CA LEU A 73 -0.14 -1.37 -3.83
C LEU A 73 0.14 -1.71 -5.31
N ILE A 74 0.84 -2.81 -5.59
CA ILE A 74 1.20 -3.22 -6.96
C ILE A 74 -0.05 -3.50 -7.79
N LEU A 75 -1.01 -4.26 -7.25
CA LEU A 75 -2.27 -4.55 -7.94
C LEU A 75 -3.07 -3.26 -8.18
N GLY A 76 -3.06 -2.33 -7.23
CA GLY A 76 -3.69 -1.01 -7.38
C GLY A 76 -3.07 -0.24 -8.54
N LEU A 77 -1.73 -0.15 -8.60
CA LEU A 77 -1.01 0.52 -9.68
C LEU A 77 -1.34 -0.09 -11.05
N ILE A 78 -1.28 -1.43 -11.17
CA ILE A 78 -1.61 -2.13 -12.42
C ILE A 78 -3.06 -1.85 -12.83
N THR A 79 -4.00 -1.95 -11.89
CA THR A 79 -5.42 -1.67 -12.15
C THR A 79 -5.58 -0.23 -12.64
N GLY A 80 -5.01 0.75 -11.96
CA GLY A 80 -5.15 2.15 -12.33
C GLY A 80 -4.55 2.48 -13.70
N ILE A 81 -3.42 1.86 -14.06
CA ILE A 81 -2.86 1.98 -15.42
C ILE A 81 -3.83 1.43 -16.47
N ILE A 82 -4.36 0.22 -16.26
CA ILE A 82 -5.29 -0.44 -17.21
C ILE A 82 -6.56 0.40 -17.41
N PHE A 83 -7.14 0.96 -16.34
CA PHE A 83 -8.45 1.61 -16.39
C PHE A 83 -8.42 3.12 -16.71
N GLY A 84 -7.25 3.73 -16.90
CA GLY A 84 -7.18 5.14 -17.32
C GLY A 84 -5.79 5.75 -17.37
N GLY A 85 -4.88 5.27 -16.53
CA GLY A 85 -3.54 5.85 -16.38
C GLY A 85 -2.63 5.68 -17.61
N TYR A 86 -2.92 4.73 -18.51
CA TYR A 86 -2.10 4.46 -19.70
C TYR A 86 -1.99 5.65 -20.66
N ASN A 87 -2.96 6.57 -20.66
CA ASN A 87 -2.94 7.79 -21.49
C ASN A 87 -2.03 8.89 -20.92
N ASN A 88 -1.54 8.72 -19.68
CA ASN A 88 -0.74 9.72 -18.98
C ASN A 88 0.66 9.17 -18.69
N ILE A 89 1.68 9.77 -19.32
CA ILE A 89 3.07 9.37 -19.10
C ILE A 89 3.51 9.57 -17.65
N GLY A 90 2.97 10.58 -16.95
CA GLY A 90 3.23 10.82 -15.54
C GLY A 90 2.71 9.69 -14.66
N ALA A 91 1.53 9.15 -14.96
CA ALA A 91 0.95 8.01 -14.24
C ALA A 91 1.82 6.76 -14.40
N SER A 92 2.35 6.53 -15.61
CA SER A 92 3.23 5.40 -15.91
C SER A 92 4.56 5.50 -15.17
N ILE A 93 5.19 6.69 -15.16
CA ILE A 93 6.43 6.94 -14.40
C ILE A 93 6.20 6.82 -12.90
N TYR A 94 5.08 7.34 -12.40
CA TYR A 94 4.68 7.21 -11.00
C TYR A 94 4.52 5.73 -10.59
N ALA A 95 3.79 4.95 -11.39
CA ALA A 95 3.57 3.53 -11.12
C ALA A 95 4.88 2.73 -11.14
N LEU A 96 5.77 2.99 -12.09
CA LEU A 96 7.10 2.37 -12.15
C LEU A 96 7.94 2.73 -10.91
N THR A 97 8.00 4.01 -10.56
CA THR A 97 8.79 4.49 -9.41
C THR A 97 8.30 3.88 -8.10
N MET A 98 6.98 3.84 -7.91
CA MET A 98 6.35 3.23 -6.74
C MET A 98 6.61 1.72 -6.69
N THR A 99 6.48 1.02 -7.82
CA THR A 99 6.75 -0.43 -7.90
C THR A 99 8.20 -0.75 -7.54
N ILE A 100 9.16 -0.01 -8.09
CA ILE A 100 10.59 -0.18 -7.77
C ILE A 100 10.83 0.07 -6.28
N SER A 101 10.25 1.14 -5.73
CA SER A 101 10.39 1.47 -4.30
C SER A 101 9.84 0.38 -3.40
N ILE A 102 8.67 -0.19 -3.73
CA ILE A 102 8.06 -1.30 -3.00
C ILE A 102 8.94 -2.55 -3.07
N LEU A 103 9.48 -2.89 -4.24
CA LEU A 103 10.38 -4.04 -4.40
C LEU A 103 11.68 -3.87 -3.59
N LEU A 104 12.25 -2.67 -3.56
CA LEU A 104 13.41 -2.36 -2.73
C LEU A 104 13.09 -2.52 -1.23
N ILE A 105 11.96 -2.00 -0.77
CA ILE A 105 11.52 -2.16 0.62
C ILE A 105 11.38 -3.64 0.97
N LEU A 106 10.71 -4.44 0.12
CA LEU A 106 10.58 -5.88 0.34
C LEU A 106 11.94 -6.58 0.40
N TYR A 107 12.86 -6.24 -0.49
CA TYR A 107 14.22 -6.79 -0.50
C TYR A 107 14.96 -6.48 0.81
N PHE A 108 14.91 -5.23 1.29
CA PHE A 108 15.57 -4.85 2.54
C PHE A 108 14.93 -5.50 3.76
N VAL A 109 13.59 -5.58 3.80
CA VAL A 109 12.85 -6.26 4.88
C VAL A 109 13.24 -7.73 4.94
N ASN A 110 13.27 -8.43 3.80
CA ASN A 110 13.68 -9.84 3.77
C ASN A 110 15.09 -10.05 4.35
N ARG A 111 16.03 -9.17 3.99
CA ARG A 111 17.41 -9.20 4.48
C ARG A 111 17.53 -8.93 5.98
N ILE A 112 16.75 -8.01 6.53
CA ILE A 112 16.76 -7.68 7.97
C ILE A 112 16.24 -8.86 8.80
N TYR A 113 15.17 -9.50 8.35
CA TYR A 113 14.58 -10.64 9.06
C TYR A 113 15.31 -11.96 8.81
N LYS A 114 16.41 -11.95 8.03
CA LYS A 114 17.27 -13.12 7.72
C LYS A 114 16.48 -14.35 7.28
N ILE A 115 15.59 -14.17 6.31
CA ILE A 115 14.98 -15.27 5.57
C ILE A 115 15.80 -15.51 4.31
#